data_AF-A0A354P023-F1
#
_entry.id   AF-A0A354P023-F1
#
_cell.length_a   1.000
_cell.length_b   1.000
_cell.length_c   1.000
_cell.angle_alpha   90.00
_cell.angle_beta   90.00
_cell.angle_gamma   90.00
#
_symmetry.space_group_name_H-M   'P 1'
#
loop_
_entity.id
_entity.type
_entity.pdbx_description
1 polymer ?
#
loop_
_entity_poly.entity_id
_entity_poly.type
_entity_poly.pdbx_seq_one_letter_code
_entity_poly.pdbx_strand_id
1 'polypeptide(L)'
;MIRIATRISADWLDRPEDLKFIKQIGVDYVDIVLDMVPGYNKAGGRATKDGLAEVIEKLDDAGLKIERANTSGPDYVNAFLGQAGGEQEIENLQVNAELCGEAGLPLFGIQCFQTATLFPFRDELHSWVTGRGG
;
A
#
# COMPACT_ATOMS: atom_id res chain seq x y z
N MET A 1 -1.43 20.43 15.16
CA MET A 1 -0.89 20.54 13.79
C MET A 1 -1.62 19.52 12.93
N ILE A 2 -2.07 19.89 11.73
CA ILE A 2 -2.81 19.00 10.83
C ILE A 2 -1.79 18.23 9.98
N ARG A 3 -1.94 16.91 9.87
CA ARG A 3 -1.14 16.08 8.96
C ARG A 3 -1.86 15.99 7.62
N ILE A 4 -1.20 16.41 6.54
CA ILE A 4 -1.70 16.29 5.18
C ILE A 4 -0.88 15.21 4.51
N ALA A 5 -1.55 14.19 4.00
CA ALA A 5 -0.93 13.05 3.32
C ALA A 5 -1.54 12.85 1.94
N THR A 6 -0.75 12.27 1.03
CA THR A 6 -1.22 11.80 -0.27
C THR A 6 -0.84 10.35 -0.48
N ARG A 7 -1.66 9.60 -1.23
CA ARG A 7 -1.28 8.24 -1.65
C ARG A 7 -0.30 8.30 -2.79
N ILE A 8 0.75 7.48 -2.71
CA ILE A 8 1.74 7.30 -3.78
C ILE A 8 1.55 5.95 -4.47
N SER A 9 2.02 5.87 -5.72
CA SER A 9 2.08 4.61 -6.46
C SER A 9 3.41 3.90 -6.17
N ALA A 10 3.43 2.57 -6.28
CA ALA A 10 4.62 1.77 -5.96
C ALA A 10 5.86 2.15 -6.82
N ASP A 11 5.65 2.53 -8.08
CA ASP A 11 6.71 2.96 -8.99
C ASP A 11 7.40 4.27 -8.56
N TRP A 12 6.80 5.04 -7.65
CA TRP A 12 7.40 6.28 -7.15
C TRP A 12 8.56 6.01 -6.19
N LEU A 13 8.60 4.84 -5.55
CA LEU A 13 9.72 4.44 -4.68
C LEU A 13 11.05 4.40 -5.44
N ASP A 14 11.00 4.18 -6.76
CA ASP A 14 12.18 4.16 -7.62
C ASP A 14 12.30 5.45 -8.47
N ARG A 15 11.50 6.49 -8.17
CA ARG A 15 11.50 7.80 -8.85
C ARG A 15 11.67 8.94 -7.84
N PRO A 16 12.92 9.22 -7.42
CA PRO A 16 13.19 10.20 -6.37
C PRO A 16 12.72 11.63 -6.70
N GLU A 17 12.67 12.01 -7.98
CA GLU A 17 12.16 13.33 -8.39
C GLU A 17 10.64 13.47 -8.19
N ASP A 18 9.87 12.39 -8.36
CA ASP A 18 8.43 12.38 -8.09
C ASP A 18 8.15 12.50 -6.59
N LEU A 19 8.96 11.87 -5.74
CA LEU A 19 8.89 12.01 -4.28
C LEU A 19 9.27 13.43 -3.83
N LYS A 20 10.31 14.04 -4.42
CA LYS A 20 10.67 15.44 -4.15
C LYS A 20 9.55 16.42 -4.52
N PHE A 21 8.81 16.14 -5.60
CA PHE A 21 7.66 16.97 -5.98
C PHE A 21 6.59 17.01 -4.89
N ILE A 22 6.29 15.87 -4.24
CA ILE A 22 5.35 15.81 -3.09
C ILE A 22 5.81 16.75 -1.98
N LYS A 23 7.10 16.73 -1.65
CA LYS A 23 7.66 17.59 -0.62
C LYS A 23 7.54 19.06 -0.98
N GLN A 24 7.75 19.42 -2.26
CA GLN A 24 7.65 20.80 -2.76
C GLN A 24 6.24 21.38 -2.66
N ILE A 25 5.20 20.55 -2.79
CA ILE A 25 3.80 20.99 -2.64
C ILE A 25 3.33 21.06 -1.18
N GLY A 26 4.25 20.92 -0.22
CA GLY A 26 3.99 21.09 1.22
C GLY A 26 3.42 19.85 1.91
N VAL A 27 3.61 18.67 1.32
CA VAL A 27 3.19 17.39 1.90
C VAL A 27 4.38 16.73 2.60
N ASP A 28 4.20 16.43 3.88
CA ASP A 28 5.21 15.76 4.72
C ASP A 28 4.94 14.27 4.89
N TYR A 29 3.71 13.84 4.58
CA TYR A 29 3.22 12.50 4.87
C TYR A 29 2.72 11.78 3.63
N VAL A 30 2.84 10.46 3.61
CA VAL A 30 2.31 9.62 2.53
C VAL A 30 1.46 8.48 3.08
N ASP A 31 0.49 8.08 2.25
CA ASP A 31 -0.26 6.85 2.41
C ASP A 31 0.31 5.80 1.47
N ILE A 32 0.73 4.66 2.00
CA ILE A 32 1.23 3.54 1.22
C ILE A 32 0.24 2.38 1.16
N VAL A 33 0.52 1.45 0.27
CA VAL A 33 -0.14 0.15 0.12
C VAL A 33 0.93 -0.93 0.26
N LEU A 34 0.70 -1.95 1.08
CA LEU A 34 1.74 -2.92 1.48
C LEU A 34 2.20 -3.82 0.33
N ASP A 35 1.47 -3.88 -0.78
CA ASP A 35 1.91 -4.58 -2.00
C ASP A 35 3.14 -3.93 -2.67
N MET A 36 3.50 -2.70 -2.27
CA MET A 36 4.78 -2.07 -2.63
C MET A 36 5.96 -2.57 -1.80
N VAL A 37 5.72 -3.29 -0.70
CA VAL A 37 6.78 -3.85 0.15
C VAL A 37 7.42 -5.05 -0.56
N PRO A 38 8.76 -5.06 -0.73
CA PRO A 38 9.47 -6.20 -1.33
C PRO A 38 9.10 -7.53 -0.67
N GLY A 39 8.69 -8.49 -1.50
CA GLY A 39 8.33 -9.84 -1.07
C GLY A 39 6.88 -10.03 -0.62
N TYR A 40 6.09 -8.97 -0.41
CA TYR A 40 4.72 -9.05 0.12
C TYR A 40 3.81 -9.99 -0.69
N ASN A 41 3.74 -9.80 -2.01
CA ASN A 41 2.90 -10.64 -2.88
C ASN A 41 3.38 -12.10 -2.93
N LYS A 42 4.70 -12.32 -2.92
CA LYS A 42 5.29 -13.67 -2.92
C LYS A 42 5.00 -14.42 -1.63
N ALA A 43 4.80 -13.70 -0.53
CA ALA A 43 4.45 -14.25 0.78
C ALA A 43 2.93 -14.35 1.02
N GLY A 44 2.10 -14.10 0.00
CA GLY A 44 0.63 -14.21 0.12
C GLY A 44 0.02 -13.10 0.98
N GLY A 45 0.45 -11.85 0.79
CA GLY A 45 -0.12 -10.70 1.50
C GLY A 45 0.53 -10.42 2.86
N ARG A 46 1.75 -10.92 3.09
CA ARG A 46 2.50 -10.72 4.32
C ARG A 46 3.76 -9.90 4.07
N ALA A 47 3.82 -8.73 4.68
CA ALA A 47 5.02 -7.89 4.66
C ALA A 47 6.15 -8.54 5.45
N THR A 48 7.38 -8.14 5.14
CA THR A 48 8.57 -8.49 5.93
C THR A 48 9.09 -7.24 6.61
N LYS A 49 9.79 -7.42 7.74
CA LYS A 49 10.44 -6.32 8.45
C LYS A 49 11.46 -5.61 7.55
N ASP A 50 12.30 -6.37 6.86
CA ASP A 50 13.35 -5.83 6.00
C ASP A 50 12.77 -5.09 4.78
N GLY A 51 11.74 -5.66 4.15
CA GLY A 51 11.07 -4.99 3.03
C GLY A 51 10.36 -3.71 3.48
N LEU A 52 9.71 -3.70 4.65
CA LEU A 52 9.07 -2.50 5.17
C LEU A 52 10.11 -1.43 5.53
N ALA A 53 11.25 -1.84 6.11
CA ALA A 53 12.36 -0.94 6.40
C ALA A 53 12.94 -0.31 5.13
N GLU A 54 13.08 -1.06 4.03
CA GLU A 54 13.53 -0.52 2.75
C GLU A 54 12.58 0.58 2.23
N VAL A 55 11.27 0.36 2.32
CA VAL A 55 10.28 1.37 1.90
C VAL A 55 10.35 2.61 2.79
N ILE A 56 10.51 2.44 4.09
CA ILE A 56 10.67 3.54 5.05
C ILE A 56 11.91 4.37 4.71
N GLU A 57 13.06 3.71 4.51
CA GLU A 57 14.33 4.37 4.19
C GLU A 57 14.23 5.20 2.90
N LYS A 58 13.66 4.64 1.82
CA LYS A 58 13.45 5.36 0.56
C LYS A 58 12.59 6.62 0.72
N LEU A 59 11.58 6.58 1.58
CA LEU A 59 10.70 7.72 1.82
C LEU A 59 11.36 8.75 2.74
N ASP A 60 12.07 8.30 3.78
CA ASP A 60 12.83 9.16 4.68
C ASP A 60 13.94 9.93 3.95
N ASP A 61 14.61 9.30 2.98
CA ASP A 61 15.60 9.95 2.09
C ASP A 61 14.99 11.08 1.24
N ALA A 62 13.69 10.99 0.93
CA ALA A 62 12.93 12.06 0.28
C ALA A 62 12.34 13.08 1.27
N GLY A 63 12.57 12.90 2.56
CA GLY A 63 12.01 13.73 3.64
C GLY A 63 10.51 13.53 3.86
N LEU A 64 9.96 12.38 3.45
CA LEU A 64 8.56 12.01 3.59
C LEU A 64 8.40 10.96 4.69
N LYS A 65 7.29 11.02 5.44
CA LYS A 65 6.96 10.02 6.46
C LYS A 65 5.70 9.26 6.10
N ILE A 66 5.62 8.00 6.49
CA ILE A 66 4.37 7.24 6.31
C ILE A 66 3.39 7.62 7.42
N GLU A 67 2.21 8.11 7.06
CA GLU A 67 1.10 8.31 8.01
C GLU A 67 0.21 7.07 8.09
N ARG A 68 0.09 6.35 6.98
CA ARG A 68 -0.82 5.22 6.84
C ARG A 68 -0.25 4.15 5.92
N ALA A 69 -0.28 2.91 6.37
CA ALA A 69 -0.08 1.72 5.54
C ALA A 69 -1.41 1.03 5.32
N ASN A 70 -1.70 0.64 4.08
CA ASN A 70 -2.93 -0.08 3.72
C ASN A 70 -2.64 -1.45 3.18
N THR A 71 -3.53 -2.39 3.43
CA THR A 71 -3.69 -3.53 2.54
C THR A 71 -4.71 -3.19 1.46
N SER A 72 -4.34 -3.36 0.19
CA SER A 72 -5.20 -3.05 -0.95
C SER A 72 -4.97 -4.09 -2.04
N GLY A 73 -5.49 -5.29 -1.83
CA GLY A 73 -5.24 -6.40 -2.74
C GLY A 73 -6.23 -7.53 -2.54
N PRO A 74 -6.24 -8.50 -3.47
CA PRO A 74 -7.04 -9.72 -3.34
C PRO A 74 -6.45 -10.70 -2.30
N ASP A 75 -5.37 -10.34 -1.60
CA ASP A 75 -4.62 -11.24 -0.70
C ASP A 75 -5.42 -11.76 0.51
N TYR A 76 -6.63 -11.24 0.73
CA TYR A 76 -7.53 -11.63 1.82
C TYR A 76 -8.89 -12.12 1.32
N VAL A 77 -8.96 -12.50 0.05
CA VAL A 77 -10.20 -12.90 -0.62
C VAL A 77 -10.79 -14.16 -0.01
N ASN A 78 -9.97 -15.13 0.40
CA ASN A 78 -10.47 -16.37 0.98
C ASN A 78 -11.09 -16.10 2.36
N ALA A 79 -10.51 -15.19 3.14
CA ALA A 79 -11.06 -14.76 4.42
C ALA A 79 -12.42 -14.08 4.23
N PHE A 80 -12.53 -13.17 3.25
CA PHE A 80 -13.81 -12.50 2.94
C PHE A 80 -14.90 -13.46 2.45
N LEU A 81 -14.52 -14.52 1.73
CA LEU A 81 -15.44 -15.50 1.16
C LEU A 81 -15.67 -16.74 2.04
N GLY A 82 -15.00 -16.85 3.19
CA GLY A 82 -15.06 -18.04 4.04
C GLY A 82 -14.52 -19.30 3.38
N GLN A 83 -13.49 -19.16 2.53
CA GLN A 83 -12.84 -20.25 1.80
C GLN A 83 -11.60 -20.76 2.53
N ALA A 84 -11.15 -21.97 2.17
CA ALA A 84 -9.91 -22.54 2.68
C ALA A 84 -8.73 -21.60 2.41
N GLY A 85 -7.86 -21.41 3.40
CA GLY A 85 -6.76 -20.43 3.38
C GLY A 85 -7.10 -19.10 4.05
N GLY A 86 -8.38 -18.79 4.32
CA GLY A 86 -8.77 -17.53 4.95
C GLY A 86 -8.22 -17.31 6.36
N GLU A 87 -8.01 -18.37 7.14
CA GLU A 87 -7.37 -18.27 8.47
C GLU A 87 -5.92 -17.76 8.37
N GLN A 88 -5.16 -18.26 7.39
CA GLN A 88 -3.79 -17.80 7.14
C GLN A 88 -3.76 -16.34 6.67
N GLU A 89 -4.74 -15.93 5.86
CA GLU A 89 -4.87 -14.54 5.40
C GLU A 89 -5.16 -13.59 6.58
N ILE A 90 -6.00 -14.00 7.53
CA ILE A 90 -6.25 -13.24 8.78
C ILE A 90 -4.98 -13.16 9.63
N GLU A 91 -4.23 -14.25 9.76
CA GLU A 91 -2.95 -14.25 10.47
C GLU A 91 -1.95 -13.28 9.80
N ASN A 92 -1.89 -13.27 8.46
CA ASN A 92 -1.04 -12.33 7.73
C ASN A 92 -1.42 -10.86 8.01
N LEU A 93 -2.72 -10.54 8.12
CA LEU A 93 -3.20 -9.20 8.51
C LEU A 93 -2.74 -8.82 9.92
N GLN A 94 -2.83 -9.75 10.87
CA GLN A 94 -2.37 -9.52 12.24
C GLN A 94 -0.86 -9.22 12.24
N VAL A 95 -0.06 -10.04 11.57
CA VAL A 95 1.39 -9.84 11.48
C VAL A 95 1.72 -8.51 10.81
N ASN A 96 1.01 -8.12 9.75
CA ASN A 96 1.21 -6.82 9.11
C ASN A 96 0.90 -5.67 10.06
N ALA A 97 -0.15 -5.77 10.87
CA ALA A 97 -0.49 -4.77 11.88
C ALA A 97 0.60 -4.66 12.96
N GLU A 98 1.13 -5.80 13.43
CA GLU A 98 2.25 -5.86 14.39
C GLU A 98 3.50 -5.21 13.81
N LEU A 99 3.88 -5.54 12.57
CA LEU A 99 5.02 -4.92 11.87
C LEU A 99 4.86 -3.40 11.71
N CYS A 100 3.67 -2.93 11.36
CA CYS A 100 3.38 -1.50 11.28
C CYS A 100 3.55 -0.83 12.66
N GLY A 101 3.08 -1.48 13.72
CA GLY A 101 3.23 -1.00 15.10
C GLY A 101 4.70 -0.95 15.54
N GLU A 102 5.49 -2.00 15.26
CA GLU A 102 6.93 -2.05 15.53
C GLU A 102 7.70 -0.95 14.78
N ALA A 103 7.32 -0.68 13.54
CA ALA A 103 7.91 0.38 12.72
C ALA A 103 7.44 1.79 13.11
N GLY A 104 6.53 1.92 14.08
CA GLY A 104 6.00 3.21 14.54
C GLY A 104 5.03 3.87 13.54
N LEU A 105 4.43 3.10 12.63
CA LEU A 105 3.46 3.63 11.68
C LEU A 105 2.13 3.95 12.40
N PRO A 106 1.58 5.16 12.24
CA PRO A 106 0.41 5.59 13.03
C PRO A 106 -0.88 4.83 12.71
N LEU A 107 -1.06 4.41 11.45
CA LEU A 107 -2.31 3.81 11.00
C LEU A 107 -2.06 2.62 10.08
N PHE A 108 -2.66 1.49 10.43
CA PHE A 108 -2.81 0.33 9.56
C PHE A 108 -4.26 0.22 9.10
N GLY A 109 -4.48 0.27 7.79
CA GLY A 109 -5.78 0.21 7.17
C GLY A 109 -5.99 -1.12 6.45
N ILE A 110 -7.12 -1.76 6.71
CA ILE A 110 -7.57 -2.92 5.94
C ILE A 110 -8.61 -2.39 4.96
N GLN A 111 -8.33 -2.46 3.65
CA GLN A 111 -9.33 -2.02 2.67
C GLN A 111 -10.51 -2.98 2.69
N CYS A 112 -11.73 -2.42 2.67
CA CYS A 112 -12.95 -3.20 2.63
C CYS A 112 -13.01 -4.05 1.36
N PHE A 113 -13.59 -5.25 1.49
CA PHE A 113 -13.90 -6.08 0.35
C PHE A 113 -14.87 -5.36 -0.58
N GLN A 114 -14.47 -5.20 -1.84
CA GLN A 114 -15.32 -4.65 -2.89
C GLN A 114 -15.57 -5.77 -3.89
N THR A 115 -16.82 -6.08 -4.24
CA THR A 115 -17.14 -7.14 -5.22
C THR A 115 -16.44 -6.94 -6.56
N ALA A 116 -16.09 -5.69 -6.91
CA ALA A 116 -15.28 -5.34 -8.07
C ALA A 116 -13.85 -5.92 -8.06
N THR A 117 -13.33 -6.41 -6.93
CA THR A 117 -12.02 -7.08 -6.84
C THR A 117 -12.07 -8.56 -7.22
N LEU A 118 -13.25 -9.18 -7.27
CA LEU A 118 -13.42 -10.60 -7.65
C LEU A 118 -13.61 -10.83 -9.15
N PHE A 119 -14.25 -9.88 -9.81
CA PHE A 119 -14.60 -10.01 -11.22
C PHE A 119 -13.69 -9.11 -12.04
N PRO A 120 -13.20 -9.56 -13.21
CA PRO A 120 -12.42 -8.73 -14.10
C PRO A 120 -13.36 -7.72 -14.76
N PHE A 121 -13.78 -6.70 -14.02
CA PHE A 121 -14.27 -5.47 -14.65
C PHE A 121 -13.10 -4.69 -15.27
N ARG A 122 -11.85 -5.06 -14.95
CA ARG A 122 -10.63 -4.30 -15.27
C ARG A 122 -10.23 -4.30 -16.73
N ASP A 123 -10.57 -5.32 -17.52
CA ASP A 123 -10.02 -5.43 -18.88
C ASP A 123 -10.72 -4.48 -19.89
N GLU A 124 -11.87 -3.89 -19.53
CA GLU A 124 -12.67 -3.07 -20.45
C GLU A 124 -13.16 -1.72 -19.90
N LEU A 125 -12.88 -1.37 -18.65
CA LEU A 125 -13.47 -0.16 -18.03
C LEU A 125 -12.86 1.16 -18.54
N HIS A 126 -11.57 1.18 -18.87
CA HIS A 126 -10.87 2.38 -19.31
C HIS A 126 -9.84 2.03 -20.38
N SER A 127 -9.93 2.70 -21.54
CA SER A 127 -8.90 2.68 -22.58
C SER A 127 -8.18 4.01 -22.58
N TRP A 128 -6.86 3.96 -22.77
CA TRP A 128 -6.04 5.15 -22.95
C TRP A 128 -6.49 5.89 -24.21
N VAL A 129 -6.77 7.18 -24.06
CA VAL A 129 -7.01 8.15 -25.13
C VAL A 129 -5.95 9.25 -25.09
N THR A 130 -5.69 9.86 -26.24
CA THR A 130 -4.63 10.88 -26.34
C THR A 130 -5.24 12.25 -26.09
N GLY A 131 -4.89 12.91 -24.98
CA GLY A 131 -5.43 14.24 -24.64
C GLY A 131 -5.30 14.60 -23.15
N ARG A 132 -5.91 15.71 -22.73
CA ARG A 132 -5.98 16.07 -21.30
C ARG A 132 -7.09 15.26 -20.63
N GLY A 133 -6.70 14.21 -19.91
CA GLY A 133 -7.60 13.31 -19.19
C GLY A 133 -7.16 11.84 -19.20
N GLY A 134 -6.11 11.53 -19.96
CA GLY A 134 -5.79 10.17 -20.36
C GLY A 134 -6.61 9.77 -21.56
#